data_AF-A0A1N6GPR9-F1
#
_entry.id   AF-A0A1N6GPR9-F1
#
_cell.length_a   1.000
_cell.length_b   1.000
_cell.length_c   1.000
_cell.angle_alpha   90.00
_cell.angle_beta   90.00
_cell.angle_gamma   90.00
#
_symmetry.space_group_name_H-M   'P 1'
#
loop_
_entity.id
_entity.type
_entity.pdbx_description
1 polymer ?
#
loop_
_entity_poly.entity_id
_entity_poly.type
_entity_poly.pdbx_seq_one_letter_code
_entity_poly.pdbx_strand_id
1 'polypeptide(L)' 'MIPLASNIISKTDLPCPKSGIWESMGNFKTTCPISKGTKMPDYCGEKIKWRLIMAC' A
#
# COMPACT_ATOMS: atom_id res chain seq x y z
N MET A 1 -8.35 -0.74 21.19
CA MET A 1 -7.67 -1.93 20.64
C MET A 1 -7.28 -1.63 19.21
N ILE A 2 -6.03 -1.27 18.97
CA ILE A 2 -5.48 -0.99 17.63
C ILE A 2 -5.19 -2.37 17.04
N PRO A 3 -5.92 -2.86 16.02
CA PRO A 3 -5.52 -4.13 15.42
C PRO A 3 -4.17 -3.89 14.76
N LEU A 4 -3.24 -4.74 15.20
CA LEU A 4 -1.83 -4.75 14.87
C LEU A 4 -1.61 -4.43 13.39
N ALA A 5 -0.54 -3.67 13.14
CA ALA A 5 0.16 -3.60 11.87
C ALA A 5 0.40 -5.03 11.35
N SER A 6 -0.61 -5.56 10.68
CA SER A 6 -0.46 -6.71 9.82
C SER A 6 0.47 -6.19 8.75
N ASN A 7 1.62 -6.84 8.60
CA ASN A 7 2.62 -6.53 7.58
C ASN A 7 2.02 -6.87 6.20
N ILE A 8 0.96 -6.16 5.82
CA ILE A 8 0.24 -6.31 4.58
C ILE A 8 1.06 -5.55 3.57
N ILE A 9 1.70 -6.33 2.72
CA ILE A 9 2.50 -5.84 1.61
C ILE A 9 1.74 -6.20 0.36
N SER A 10 1.60 -5.27 -0.58
CA SER A 10 1.15 -5.62 -1.92
C SER A 10 2.05 -4.96 -2.96
N LYS A 11 2.09 -5.55 -4.15
CA LYS A 11 2.89 -5.05 -5.26
C LYS A 11 2.05 -4.09 -6.07
N THR A 12 2.73 -3.16 -6.75
CA THR A 12 2.18 -2.44 -7.89
C THR A 12 1.45 -3.40 -8.83
N ASP A 13 0.33 -2.96 -9.41
CA ASP A 13 -0.59 -3.74 -10.23
C ASP A 13 -1.48 -4.79 -9.52
N LEU A 14 -1.28 -5.06 -8.24
CA LEU A 14 -2.16 -5.98 -7.49
C LEU A 14 -3.38 -5.24 -6.92
N PRO A 15 -4.54 -5.93 -6.81
CA PRO A 15 -5.69 -5.38 -6.10
C PRO A 15 -5.39 -5.20 -4.63
N CYS A 16 -5.72 -4.02 -4.11
CA CYS A 16 -5.51 -3.64 -2.72
C CYS A 16 -6.32 -4.55 -1.79
N PRO A 17 -5.70 -5.30 -0.88
CA PRO A 17 -6.41 -6.23 0.01
C PRO A 17 -7.21 -5.51 1.10
N LYS A 18 -6.79 -4.29 1.49
CA LYS A 18 -7.39 -3.55 2.60
C LYS A 18 -7.34 -2.04 2.38
N SER A 19 -8.48 -1.38 2.58
CA SER A 19 -8.62 0.07 2.53
C SER A 19 -7.79 0.73 3.62
N GLY A 20 -7.06 1.78 3.25
CA GLY A 20 -6.25 2.51 4.21
C GLY A 20 -5.15 3.35 3.56
N ILE A 21 -4.22 3.80 4.39
CA ILE A 21 -3.02 4.52 3.96
C ILE A 21 -1.90 3.52 3.72
N TRP A 22 -1.34 3.57 2.52
CA TRP A 22 -0.25 2.71 2.07
C TRP A 22 1.02 3.53 1.86
N GLU A 23 2.16 2.99 2.25
CA GLU A 23 3.49 3.58 2.08
C GLU A 23 4.29 2.81 1.03
N SER A 24 4.93 3.50 0.09
CA SER A 24 5.83 2.87 -0.87
C SER A 24 7.10 2.36 -0.19
N MET A 25 7.38 1.08 -0.40
CA MET A 25 8.62 0.42 -0.02
C MET A 25 9.59 0.46 -1.21
N GLY A 26 10.48 1.44 -1.19
CA GLY A 26 11.54 1.67 -2.17
C GLY A 26 12.59 2.65 -1.63
N ASN A 27 13.47 3.16 -2.49
CA ASN A 27 14.37 4.27 -2.12
C ASN A 27 13.59 5.53 -1.72
N PHE A 28 12.44 5.74 -2.36
CA PHE A 28 11.51 6.83 -2.06
C PHE A 28 10.30 6.30 -1.29
N LYS A 29 10.01 6.93 -0.15
CA LYS A 29 8.85 6.63 0.69
C LYS A 29 7.78 7.69 0.44
N THR A 30 6.68 7.26 -0.14
CA THR A 30 5.50 8.06 -0.46
C THR A 30 4.30 7.38 0.15
N THR A 31 3.44 8.15 0.82
CA THR A 31 2.19 7.63 1.38
C THR A 31 1.03 7.99 0.45
N CYS A 32 0.15 7.04 0.19
CA CYS A 32 -1.04 7.22 -0.64
C CYS A 32 -2.23 6.50 0.01
N PRO A 33 -3.40 7.16 0.12
CA PRO A 33 -4.63 6.49 0.53
C PRO A 33 -5.15 5.61 -0.61
N ILE A 34 -5.31 4.31 -0.36
CA ILE A 34 -5.79 3.33 -1.35
C ILE A 34 -6.95 2.53 -0.74
N SER A 35 -8.07 2.49 -1.46
CA SER A 35 -9.25 1.73 -1.07
C SER A 35 -9.14 0.26 -1.47
N LYS A 36 -9.69 -0.64 -0.64
CA LYS A 36 -9.76 -2.08 -0.92
C LYS A 36 -10.36 -2.33 -2.31
N GLY A 37 -9.72 -3.22 -3.08
CA GLY A 37 -10.12 -3.56 -4.44
C GLY A 37 -9.54 -2.64 -5.52
N THR A 38 -8.98 -1.48 -5.16
CA THR A 38 -8.31 -0.60 -6.11
C THR A 38 -6.94 -1.16 -6.46
N LYS A 39 -6.49 -0.98 -7.70
CA LYS A 39 -5.16 -1.41 -8.14
C LYS A 39 -4.08 -0.50 -7.53
N MET A 40 -3.02 -1.08 -6.97
CA MET A 40 -1.90 -0.28 -6.48
C MET A 40 -1.25 0.51 -7.63
N PRO A 41 -1.05 1.83 -7.46
CA PRO A 41 -0.40 2.64 -8.48
C PRO A 41 1.09 2.30 -8.58
N ASP A 42 1.63 2.44 -9.78
CA ASP A 42 3.06 2.48 -10.01
C ASP A 42 3.64 3.83 -9.60
N TYR A 43 4.92 3.82 -9.24
CA TYR A 43 5.65 5.03 -8.92
C TYR A 43 6.65 5.28 -10.04
N CYS A 44 6.40 6.30 -10.85
CA CYS A 44 7.25 6.68 -11.98
C CYS A 44 7.47 5.53 -12.99
N GLY A 45 6.47 4.66 -13.21
CA GLY A 45 6.59 3.48 -14.07
C GLY A 45 7.33 2.30 -13.44
N GLU A 46 7.82 2.43 -12.20
CA GLU A 46 8.49 1.36 -11.49
C GLU A 46 7.53 0.53 -10.64
N LYS A 47 7.75 -0.79 -10.68
CA LYS A 47 6.99 -1.76 -9.88
C LYS A 47 7.55 -1.79 -8.45
N ILE A 48 7.01 -0.92 -7.62
CA ILE A 48 7.32 -0.87 -6.20
C ILE A 48 6.40 -1.78 -5.37
N LYS A 49 6.80 -2.01 -4.12
CA LYS A 49 5.96 -2.64 -3.11
C LYS A 49 5.31 -1.54 -2.27
N TRP A 50 4.15 -1.81 -1.72
CA TRP A 50 3.40 -0.92 -0.85
C TRP A 50 3.14 -1.63 0.46
N ARG A 51 3.33 -0.94 1.58
CA ARG A 51 3.07 -1.40 2.94
C ARG A 51 1.85 -0.68 3.49
N LEU A 52 0.88 -1.42 4.02
CA LEU A 52 -0.23 -0.78 4.72
C LEU A 52 0.28 -0.23 6.06
N ILE A 53 0.18 1.08 6.25
CA ILE A 53 0.59 1.75 7.50
C ILE A 53 -0.60 2.04 8.40
N MET A 54 -1.77 2.29 7.81
CA MET A 54 -3.00 2.55 8.56
C MET A 54 -4.18 1.94 7.83
N ALA A 55 -4.82 0.93 8.43
CA ALA A 55 -6.03 0.35 7.88
C ALA A 55 -7.25 1.16 8.34
N CYS A 56 -8.23 1.32 7.44
CA CYS A 56 -9.55 1.84 7.75
C CYS A 56 -10.58 0.71 7.83
#